data_AF-A0A9P5NKN2-F1
#
_entry.id   AF-A0A9P5NKN2-F1
#
_cell.length_a   1.000
_cell.length_b   1.000
_cell.length_c   1.000
_cell.angle_alpha   90.00
_cell.angle_beta   90.00
_cell.angle_gamma   90.00
#
_symmetry.space_group_name_H-M   'P 1'
#
loop_
_entity.id
_entity.type
_entity.pdbx_description
1 polymer ?
#
loop_
_entity_poly.entity_id
_entity_poly.type
_entity_poly.pdbx_seq_one_letter_code
_entity_poly.pdbx_strand_id
1 'polypeptide(L)'
;MKLPRFTFALISLATCVSSVTLPGASSPLFYLVVSSSSSTTNLAPLRLDATLTGTTPVVQFYFNSQGLLSLIDPTTNTNYNAIVNSGFNGNDCSPDGAIVFVQGSSSNKCSRTQGFEIQSDTEDSQLGSQLVFNFVGGFYACGNDQAVWYEANATDAPSGCLPISLYTIPVVG
;
A
#
# COMPACT_ATOMS: atom_id res chain seq x y z
N MET A 1 33.82 -25.42 60.14
CA MET A 1 34.28 -25.55 58.73
C MET A 1 33.06 -25.81 57.86
N LYS A 2 32.93 -25.09 56.72
CA LYS A 2 31.85 -25.06 55.71
C LYS A 2 30.57 -24.24 56.02
N LEU A 3 30.56 -22.99 55.53
CA LEU A 3 29.37 -22.21 55.18
C LEU A 3 28.94 -22.57 53.74
N PRO A 4 27.64 -22.72 53.42
CA PRO A 4 27.17 -22.61 52.05
C PRO A 4 26.68 -21.18 51.76
N ARG A 5 27.28 -20.60 50.72
CA ARG A 5 26.78 -19.46 49.94
C ARG A 5 25.41 -19.81 49.37
N PHE A 6 24.41 -18.95 49.56
CA PHE A 6 23.22 -18.93 48.72
C PHE A 6 23.10 -17.60 48.00
N THR A 7 23.01 -17.73 46.68
CA THR A 7 23.03 -16.72 45.63
C THR A 7 21.76 -15.88 45.64
N PHE A 8 21.90 -14.54 45.58
CA PHE A 8 20.81 -13.61 45.31
C PHE A 8 20.30 -13.81 43.88
N ALA A 9 19.02 -14.14 43.71
CA ALA A 9 18.33 -14.10 42.41
C ALA A 9 17.67 -12.72 42.23
N LEU A 10 18.21 -11.91 41.33
CA LEU A 10 17.58 -10.67 40.84
C LEU A 10 16.46 -11.06 39.86
N ILE A 11 15.22 -10.94 40.30
CA ILE A 11 14.04 -11.04 39.43
C ILE A 11 13.89 -9.71 38.71
N SER A 12 14.34 -9.64 37.46
CA SER A 12 14.05 -8.53 36.56
C SER A 12 12.59 -8.63 36.12
N LEU A 13 11.71 -7.78 36.66
CA LEU A 13 10.35 -7.65 36.15
C LEU A 13 10.42 -6.94 34.79
N ALA A 14 10.19 -7.70 33.73
CA ALA A 14 9.91 -7.16 32.41
C ALA A 14 8.67 -6.25 32.51
N THR A 15 8.87 -4.96 32.33
CA THR A 15 7.77 -4.02 32.18
C THR A 15 7.06 -4.34 30.87
N CYS A 16 5.88 -4.95 30.95
CA CYS A 16 4.95 -5.00 29.84
C CYS A 16 4.60 -3.57 29.47
N VAL A 17 5.14 -3.08 28.35
CA VAL A 17 4.68 -1.81 27.77
C VAL A 17 3.30 -2.10 27.22
N SER A 18 2.27 -1.71 27.96
CA SER A 18 0.91 -1.67 27.44
C SER A 18 0.90 -0.71 26.26
N SER A 19 0.71 -1.26 25.07
CA SER A 19 0.33 -0.47 23.90
C SER A 19 -1.02 0.18 24.20
N VAL A 20 -1.02 1.51 24.37
CA VAL A 20 -2.23 2.31 24.45
C VAL A 20 -2.68 2.56 23.01
N THR A 21 -3.65 1.79 22.54
CA THR A 21 -4.42 2.21 21.36
C THR A 21 -5.44 3.25 21.80
N LEU A 22 -5.13 4.51 21.55
CA LEU A 22 -6.06 5.62 21.78
C LEU A 22 -7.32 5.37 20.91
N PRO A 23 -8.53 5.34 21.51
CA PRO A 23 -9.76 5.34 20.75
C PRO A 23 -9.84 6.65 19.95
N GLY A 24 -9.75 6.56 18.62
CA GLY A 24 -9.72 7.73 17.74
C GLY A 24 -8.33 8.17 17.25
N ALA A 25 -7.30 7.33 17.33
CA ALA A 25 -6.03 7.60 16.65
C ALA A 25 -6.27 7.70 15.13
N SER A 26 -6.18 8.91 14.59
CA SER A 26 -6.30 9.21 13.16
C SER A 26 -5.46 8.23 12.35
N SER A 27 -6.08 7.45 11.46
CA SER A 27 -5.31 6.65 10.49
C SER A 27 -4.37 7.61 9.76
N PRO A 28 -3.05 7.34 9.75
CA PRO A 28 -2.09 8.24 9.12
C PRO A 28 -2.42 8.35 7.63
N LEU A 29 -2.59 9.58 7.17
CA LEU A 29 -2.84 9.89 5.77
C LEU A 29 -1.50 10.03 5.04
N PHE A 30 -1.44 9.53 3.82
CA PHE A 30 -0.27 9.63 2.96
C PHE A 30 -0.66 9.77 1.49
N TYR A 31 0.21 10.39 0.70
CA TYR A 31 0.15 10.32 -0.75
C TYR A 31 0.94 9.12 -1.24
N LEU A 32 0.53 8.53 -2.37
CA LEU A 32 1.35 7.58 -3.10
C LEU A 32 2.01 8.31 -4.26
N VAL A 33 3.34 8.25 -4.31
CA VAL A 33 4.16 8.93 -5.31
C VAL A 33 5.01 7.91 -6.03
N VAL A 34 5.05 7.99 -7.36
CA VAL A 34 5.77 7.04 -8.18
C VAL A 34 7.27 7.33 -8.21
N SER A 35 8.06 6.27 -8.13
CA SER A 35 9.43 6.24 -8.63
C SER A 35 9.47 5.38 -9.89
N SER A 36 10.01 5.92 -10.98
CA SER A 36 10.12 5.23 -12.26
C SER A 36 11.37 5.68 -13.02
N SER A 37 11.76 4.91 -14.04
CA SER A 37 12.82 5.30 -14.98
C SER A 37 12.38 6.35 -16.01
N SER A 38 11.07 6.66 -16.06
CA SER A 38 10.52 7.65 -16.99
C SER A 38 10.45 9.02 -16.33
N SER A 39 11.09 10.02 -16.92
CA SER A 39 11.11 11.39 -16.38
C SER A 39 9.72 12.04 -16.33
N THR A 40 8.76 11.57 -17.13
CA THR A 40 7.39 12.11 -17.15
C THR A 40 6.51 11.59 -16.02
N THR A 41 6.83 10.42 -15.47
CA THR A 41 6.02 9.77 -14.41
C THR A 41 6.76 9.64 -13.10
N ASN A 42 8.08 9.87 -13.08
CA ASN A 42 8.85 9.90 -11.86
C ASN A 42 8.41 11.08 -10.97
N LEU A 43 8.18 10.78 -9.70
CA LEU A 43 7.60 11.66 -8.68
C LEU A 43 6.16 12.12 -8.96
N ALA A 44 5.45 11.48 -9.90
CA ALA A 44 4.05 11.75 -10.13
C ALA A 44 3.19 11.15 -9.01
N PRO A 45 2.23 11.90 -8.44
CA PRO A 45 1.31 11.38 -7.44
C PRO A 45 0.19 10.55 -8.07
N LEU A 46 -0.30 9.55 -7.34
CA LEU A 46 -1.45 8.76 -7.73
C LEU A 46 -2.76 9.55 -7.58
N ARG A 47 -3.63 9.45 -8.59
CA ARG A 47 -4.88 10.20 -8.69
C ARG A 47 -6.12 9.34 -8.46
N LEU A 48 -7.29 9.97 -8.32
CA LEU A 48 -8.58 9.32 -8.00
C LEU A 48 -9.06 8.27 -9.03
N ASP A 49 -8.52 8.26 -10.24
CA ASP A 49 -8.78 7.29 -11.31
C ASP A 49 -7.66 6.25 -11.45
N ALA A 50 -6.76 6.17 -10.46
CA ALA A 50 -5.60 5.27 -10.43
C ALA A 50 -4.60 5.50 -11.58
N THR A 51 -4.47 6.75 -12.03
CA THR A 51 -3.52 7.17 -13.06
C THR A 51 -2.44 8.08 -12.48
N LEU A 52 -1.32 8.22 -13.20
CA LEU A 52 -0.21 9.13 -12.84
C LEU A 52 -0.28 10.46 -13.60
N THR A 53 -1.04 10.50 -14.69
CA THR A 53 -1.25 11.69 -15.51
C THR A 53 -2.74 12.02 -15.59
N GLY A 54 -3.09 13.19 -16.10
CA GLY A 54 -4.49 13.62 -16.22
C GLY A 54 -4.89 14.71 -15.22
N THR A 55 -6.20 14.90 -15.08
CA THR A 55 -6.80 16.08 -14.43
C THR A 55 -7.60 15.74 -13.17
N THR A 56 -7.78 14.45 -12.87
CA THR A 56 -8.42 13.98 -11.64
C THR A 56 -7.63 14.41 -10.41
N PRO A 57 -8.29 14.63 -9.27
CA PRO A 57 -7.61 15.05 -8.05
C PRO A 57 -6.55 14.03 -7.59
N VAL A 58 -5.47 14.54 -7.01
CA VAL A 58 -4.54 13.73 -6.21
C VAL A 58 -5.24 13.37 -4.90
N VAL A 59 -5.15 12.10 -4.52
CA VAL A 59 -5.90 11.55 -3.39
C VAL A 59 -4.98 11.17 -2.24
N GLN A 60 -5.52 11.27 -1.04
CA GLN A 60 -4.85 10.80 0.18
C GLN A 60 -5.34 9.39 0.49
N PHE A 61 -4.39 8.53 0.83
CA PHE A 61 -4.61 7.15 1.19
C PHE A 61 -4.44 6.95 2.69
N TYR A 62 -5.09 5.92 3.20
CA TYR A 62 -4.93 5.43 4.57
C TYR A 62 -5.28 3.94 4.62
N PHE A 63 -4.83 3.26 5.67
CA PHE A 63 -5.36 1.95 6.02
C PHE A 63 -6.52 2.12 6.99
N ASN A 64 -7.69 1.59 6.61
CA ASN A 64 -8.86 1.63 7.46
C ASN A 64 -8.76 0.62 8.62
N SER A 65 -9.75 0.59 9.51
CA SER A 65 -9.75 -0.31 10.69
C SER A 65 -9.76 -1.80 10.34
N GLN A 66 -10.04 -2.16 9.09
CA GLN A 66 -10.01 -3.53 8.58
C GLN A 66 -8.67 -3.87 7.88
N GLY A 67 -7.72 -2.94 7.87
CA GLY A 67 -6.43 -3.11 7.19
C GLY A 67 -6.53 -3.02 5.66
N LEU A 68 -7.61 -2.45 5.12
CA LEU A 68 -7.74 -2.24 3.68
C LEU A 68 -7.17 -0.88 3.29
N LEU A 69 -6.49 -0.82 2.14
CA LEU A 69 -6.07 0.44 1.55
C LEU A 69 -7.29 1.20 1.06
N SER A 70 -7.55 2.36 1.67
CA SER A 70 -8.69 3.22 1.38
C SER A 70 -8.21 4.62 1.01
N LEU A 71 -9.09 5.40 0.38
CA LEU A 71 -8.86 6.80 0.06
C LEU A 71 -10.12 7.64 0.27
N ILE A 72 -9.92 8.94 0.37
CA ILE A 72 -11.00 9.94 0.42
C ILE A 72 -10.91 10.77 -0.86
N ASP A 73 -12.02 10.86 -1.60
CA ASP A 73 -12.15 11.82 -2.69
C ASP A 73 -12.22 13.23 -2.10
N PRO A 74 -11.23 14.11 -2.40
CA PRO A 74 -11.16 15.44 -1.82
C PRO A 74 -12.28 16.38 -2.29
N THR A 75 -13.02 16.02 -3.35
CA THR A 75 -14.10 16.84 -3.91
C THR A 75 -15.45 16.51 -3.30
N THR A 76 -15.70 15.23 -3.00
CA THR A 76 -17.00 14.75 -2.47
C THR A 76 -16.95 14.28 -1.03
N ASN A 77 -15.75 14.13 -0.44
CA ASN A 77 -15.49 13.44 0.83
C ASN A 77 -16.00 11.98 0.85
N THR A 78 -16.13 11.36 -0.33
CA THR A 78 -16.54 9.96 -0.45
C THR A 78 -15.34 9.04 -0.19
N ASN A 79 -15.58 7.98 0.58
CA ASN A 79 -14.57 6.94 0.84
C ASN A 79 -14.61 5.84 -0.21
N TYR A 80 -13.44 5.43 -0.68
CA TYR A 80 -13.25 4.32 -1.60
C TYR A 80 -12.23 3.33 -1.06
N ASN A 81 -12.32 2.08 -1.51
CA ASN A 81 -11.31 1.06 -1.27
C ASN A 81 -10.53 0.79 -2.56
N ALA A 82 -9.21 0.66 -2.42
CA ALA A 82 -8.35 0.18 -3.50
C ALA A 82 -8.54 -1.31 -3.70
N ILE A 83 -8.66 -1.72 -4.95
CA ILE A 83 -8.70 -3.12 -5.34
C ILE A 83 -7.77 -3.35 -6.52
N VAL A 84 -7.21 -4.55 -6.60
CA VAL A 84 -6.66 -5.09 -7.84
C VAL A 84 -7.82 -5.74 -8.60
N ASN A 85 -8.25 -5.12 -9.70
CA ASN A 85 -9.36 -5.58 -10.52
C ASN A 85 -8.85 -6.48 -11.65
N SER A 86 -8.74 -7.78 -11.35
CA SER A 86 -8.25 -8.78 -12.29
C SER A 86 -9.33 -9.32 -13.23
N GLY A 87 -8.92 -9.72 -14.43
CA GLY A 87 -9.78 -10.40 -15.40
C GLY A 87 -10.00 -11.89 -15.07
N PHE A 88 -10.97 -12.51 -15.75
CA PHE A 88 -11.15 -13.97 -15.73
C PHE A 88 -10.51 -14.56 -16.99
N ASN A 89 -9.60 -15.53 -16.85
CA ASN A 89 -8.83 -16.11 -17.95
C ASN A 89 -9.37 -17.47 -18.43
N GLY A 90 -10.66 -17.73 -18.21
CA GLY A 90 -11.37 -18.93 -18.66
C GLY A 90 -11.60 -19.95 -17.55
N ASN A 91 -10.58 -20.24 -16.74
CA ASN A 91 -10.70 -21.16 -15.61
C ASN A 91 -10.49 -20.47 -14.26
N ASP A 92 -9.61 -19.47 -14.20
CA ASP A 92 -9.22 -18.79 -12.96
C ASP A 92 -9.20 -17.27 -13.12
N CYS A 93 -8.97 -16.58 -12.00
CA CYS A 93 -8.70 -15.15 -12.01
C CYS A 93 -7.26 -14.90 -12.43
N SER A 94 -7.06 -13.89 -13.28
CA SER A 94 -5.74 -13.47 -13.73
C SER A 94 -4.87 -13.05 -12.53
N PRO A 95 -3.56 -13.38 -12.54
CA PRO A 95 -2.65 -12.94 -11.49
C PRO A 95 -2.45 -11.41 -11.49
N ASP A 96 -2.71 -10.76 -12.62
CA ASP A 96 -2.59 -9.34 -12.88
C ASP A 96 -3.93 -8.60 -12.87
N GLY A 97 -3.88 -7.28 -12.71
CA GLY A 97 -5.06 -6.44 -12.84
C GLY A 97 -4.80 -4.96 -12.64
N ALA A 98 -5.71 -4.14 -13.14
CA ALA A 98 -5.67 -2.70 -12.92
C ALA A 98 -5.97 -2.38 -11.45
N ILE A 99 -5.30 -1.38 -10.90
CA ILE A 99 -5.69 -0.78 -9.64
C ILE A 99 -6.91 0.11 -9.92
N VAL A 100 -7.98 -0.07 -9.16
CA VAL A 100 -9.16 0.79 -9.25
C VAL A 100 -9.70 1.07 -7.86
N PHE A 101 -10.51 2.13 -7.74
CA PHE A 101 -11.09 2.55 -6.48
C PHE A 101 -12.61 2.40 -6.54
N VAL A 102 -13.16 1.61 -5.61
CA VAL A 102 -14.58 1.28 -5.58
C VAL A 102 -15.23 1.75 -4.29
N GLN A 103 -16.46 2.24 -4.41
CA GLN A 103 -17.29 2.54 -3.26
C GLN A 103 -17.97 1.25 -2.79
N GLY A 104 -17.72 0.84 -1.55
CA GLY A 104 -18.23 -0.41 -1.02
C GLY A 104 -17.50 -1.64 -1.56
N SER A 105 -18.22 -2.55 -2.20
CA SER A 105 -17.73 -3.84 -2.69
C SER A 105 -17.80 -3.95 -4.21
N SER A 106 -16.82 -4.62 -4.82
CA SER A 106 -16.81 -4.91 -6.25
C SER A 106 -17.73 -6.08 -6.60
N SER A 107 -18.42 -6.01 -7.74
CA SER A 107 -19.16 -7.13 -8.31
C SER A 107 -18.26 -8.11 -9.07
N ASN A 108 -17.00 -7.75 -9.33
CA ASN A 108 -16.04 -8.64 -9.96
C ASN A 108 -15.50 -9.67 -8.96
N LYS A 109 -15.85 -10.94 -9.16
CA LYS A 109 -15.35 -12.08 -8.37
C LYS A 109 -13.82 -12.25 -8.39
N CYS A 110 -13.14 -11.67 -9.37
CA CYS A 110 -11.69 -11.69 -9.50
C CYS A 110 -11.00 -10.46 -8.92
N SER A 111 -11.76 -9.54 -8.32
CA SER A 111 -11.16 -8.43 -7.61
C SER A 111 -10.57 -8.84 -6.28
N ARG A 112 -9.44 -8.24 -5.94
CA ARG A 112 -8.74 -8.46 -4.67
C ARG A 112 -8.62 -7.13 -3.94
N THR A 113 -9.30 -7.02 -2.80
CA THR A 113 -9.26 -5.82 -1.93
C THR A 113 -8.20 -5.95 -0.83
N GLN A 114 -7.85 -7.18 -0.47
CA GLN A 114 -6.82 -7.49 0.52
C GLN A 114 -5.47 -7.75 -0.14
N GLY A 115 -4.40 -7.48 0.61
CA GLY A 115 -3.02 -7.73 0.19
C GLY A 115 -2.18 -6.46 0.04
N PHE A 116 -2.81 -5.28 -0.04
CA PHE A 116 -2.06 -4.02 0.03
C PHE A 116 -1.42 -3.87 1.39
N GLU A 117 -0.11 -3.62 1.39
CA GLU A 117 0.69 -3.48 2.60
C GLU A 117 1.76 -2.42 2.39
N ILE A 118 2.37 -1.97 3.47
CA ILE A 118 3.45 -0.99 3.44
C ILE A 118 4.73 -1.67 3.90
N GLN A 119 5.72 -1.67 3.01
CA GLN A 119 7.06 -2.16 3.31
C GLN A 119 7.97 -0.97 3.56
N SER A 120 8.49 -0.84 4.78
CA SER A 120 9.53 0.15 5.06
C SER A 120 10.80 -0.18 4.28
N ASP A 121 11.39 0.84 3.67
CA ASP A 121 12.70 0.70 3.07
C ASP A 121 13.73 0.49 4.18
N THR A 122 14.39 -0.67 4.17
CA THR A 122 15.39 -1.03 5.18
C THR A 122 16.74 -0.33 4.96
N GLU A 123 16.98 0.23 3.77
CA GLU A 123 18.25 0.86 3.41
C GLU A 123 18.27 2.35 3.72
N ASP A 124 17.10 3.03 3.71
CA ASP A 124 16.98 4.41 4.14
C ASP A 124 15.64 4.67 4.87
N SER A 125 15.69 4.72 6.20
CA SER A 125 14.53 5.01 7.05
C SER A 125 13.96 6.44 6.87
N GLN A 126 14.65 7.31 6.12
CA GLN A 126 14.14 8.65 5.77
C GLN A 126 13.31 8.63 4.48
N LEU A 127 13.50 7.63 3.61
CA LEU A 127 12.64 7.41 2.47
C LEU A 127 11.28 6.90 2.96
N GLY A 128 10.22 7.35 2.29
CA GLY A 128 8.87 6.85 2.54
C GLY A 128 8.82 5.33 2.45
N SER A 129 7.80 4.71 3.03
CA SER A 129 7.62 3.27 2.87
C SER A 129 7.00 2.96 1.50
N GLN A 130 7.33 1.82 0.91
CA GLN A 130 6.79 1.41 -0.38
C GLN A 130 5.45 0.69 -0.20
N LEU A 131 4.46 1.01 -1.03
CA LEU A 131 3.26 0.19 -1.18
C LEU A 131 3.63 -1.11 -1.91
N VAL A 132 3.22 -2.23 -1.33
CA VAL A 132 3.39 -3.57 -1.90
C VAL A 132 2.06 -4.30 -1.91
N PHE A 133 1.98 -5.40 -2.66
CA PHE A 133 0.83 -6.28 -2.67
C PHE A 133 1.24 -7.72 -2.37
N ASN A 134 0.88 -8.24 -1.20
CA ASN A 134 1.29 -9.55 -0.67
C ASN A 134 2.82 -9.80 -0.70
N PHE A 135 3.64 -8.75 -0.75
CA PHE A 135 5.11 -8.82 -0.93
C PHE A 135 5.56 -9.63 -2.16
N VAL A 136 4.72 -9.75 -3.18
CA VAL A 136 5.01 -10.47 -4.42
C VAL A 136 4.69 -9.56 -5.60
N GLY A 137 5.39 -9.76 -6.72
CA GLY A 137 5.12 -9.04 -7.96
C GLY A 137 5.57 -7.59 -7.94
N GLY A 138 4.90 -6.75 -8.72
CA GLY A 138 5.23 -5.34 -8.87
C GLY A 138 4.11 -4.50 -9.47
N PHE A 139 4.28 -3.19 -9.37
CA PHE A 139 3.37 -2.22 -10.00
C PHE A 139 3.92 -1.76 -11.33
N TYR A 140 3.01 -1.47 -12.25
CA TYR A 140 3.33 -1.04 -13.61
C TYR A 140 2.44 0.13 -14.00
N ALA A 141 3.00 1.10 -14.73
CA ALA A 141 2.25 2.19 -15.33
C ALA A 141 2.01 1.88 -16.81
N CYS A 142 0.75 1.83 -17.22
CA CYS A 142 0.30 1.32 -18.51
C CYS A 142 -0.39 2.38 -19.36
N GLY A 143 -0.14 2.36 -20.67
CA GLY A 143 -0.84 3.20 -21.64
C GLY A 143 -0.50 4.69 -21.54
N ASN A 144 -1.29 5.53 -22.22
CA ASN A 144 -1.01 6.97 -22.32
C ASN A 144 -1.28 7.71 -21.00
N ASP A 145 -2.36 7.35 -20.31
CA ASP A 145 -2.73 7.98 -19.04
C ASP A 145 -1.88 7.46 -17.86
N GLN A 146 -1.05 6.45 -18.12
CA GLN A 146 -0.18 5.81 -17.12
C GLN A 146 -1.03 5.23 -15.97
N ALA A 147 -2.04 4.44 -16.33
CA ALA A 147 -2.89 3.73 -15.38
C ALA A 147 -2.04 2.73 -14.61
N VAL A 148 -2.24 2.64 -13.29
CA VAL A 148 -1.48 1.74 -12.44
C VAL A 148 -2.07 0.34 -12.46
N TRP A 149 -1.22 -0.64 -12.72
CA TRP A 149 -1.51 -2.06 -12.74
C TRP A 149 -0.64 -2.79 -11.74
N TYR A 150 -1.13 -3.92 -11.26
CA TYR A 150 -0.35 -4.89 -10.50
C TYR A 150 -0.18 -6.15 -11.35
N GLU A 151 1.02 -6.73 -11.31
CA GLU A 151 1.35 -8.02 -11.89
C GLU A 151 2.08 -8.85 -10.84
N ALA A 152 1.62 -10.09 -10.60
CA ALA A 152 2.21 -10.97 -9.60
C ALA A 152 3.55 -11.55 -10.05
N ASN A 153 3.75 -11.75 -11.34
CA ASN A 153 4.98 -12.28 -11.91
C ASN A 153 5.73 -11.17 -12.65
N ALA A 154 6.84 -10.68 -12.08
CA ALA A 154 7.59 -9.58 -12.69
C ALA A 154 8.11 -9.89 -14.12
N THR A 155 8.25 -11.17 -14.48
CA THR A 155 8.63 -11.63 -15.83
C THR A 155 7.51 -11.50 -16.86
N ASP A 156 6.26 -11.41 -16.42
CA ASP A 156 5.06 -11.39 -17.25
C ASP A 156 4.53 -9.95 -17.41
N ALA A 157 5.41 -8.96 -17.21
CA ALA A 157 5.08 -7.54 -17.26
C ALA A 157 4.18 -7.19 -18.46
N PRO A 158 3.03 -6.51 -18.26
CA PRO A 158 2.11 -6.25 -19.34
C PRO A 158 2.76 -5.40 -20.45
N SER A 159 2.46 -5.74 -21.71
CA SER A 159 3.03 -5.05 -22.86
C SER A 159 2.62 -3.58 -22.91
N GLY A 160 3.57 -2.67 -23.15
CA GLY A 160 3.30 -1.23 -23.19
C GLY A 160 3.20 -0.59 -21.79
N CYS A 161 3.72 -1.27 -20.77
CA CYS A 161 3.80 -0.75 -19.42
C CYS A 161 5.25 -0.63 -18.95
N LEU A 162 5.48 0.29 -18.01
CA LEU A 162 6.77 0.49 -17.37
C LEU A 162 6.69 0.10 -15.89
N PRO A 163 7.69 -0.61 -15.34
CA PRO A 163 7.72 -0.92 -13.93
C PRO A 163 7.84 0.37 -13.10
N ILE A 164 7.09 0.43 -12.01
CA ILE A 164 7.06 1.56 -11.09
C ILE A 164 7.11 1.08 -9.65
N SER A 165 7.60 1.93 -8.76
CA SER A 165 7.46 1.76 -7.31
C SER A 165 6.59 2.88 -6.75
N LEU A 166 5.71 2.58 -5.81
CA LEU A 166 4.82 3.55 -5.18
C LEU A 166 5.28 3.78 -3.76
N TYR A 167 5.75 4.99 -3.45
CA TYR A 167 6.23 5.36 -2.12
C TYR A 167 5.21 6.24 -1.39
N THR A 168 5.09 6.03 -0.08
CA THR A 168 4.23 6.84 0.79
C THR A 168 4.93 8.14 1.17
N ILE A 169 4.29 9.27 0.92
CA ILE A 169 4.70 10.56 1.46
C ILE A 169 3.70 10.96 2.54
N PRO A 170 4.11 11.08 3.81
CA PRO A 170 3.18 11.39 4.90
C PRO A 170 2.57 12.79 4.70
N VAL A 171 1.28 12.92 5.03
CA VAL A 171 0.62 14.21 5.10
C VAL A 171 0.90 14.81 6.48
N VAL A 172 1.60 15.94 6.51
CA VAL A 172 1.72 16.75 7.73
C VAL A 172 0.48 17.62 7.87
N GLY A 173 -0.23 17.47 8.99
CA GLY A 173 -1.40 18.26 9.37
C GLY A 173 -1.10 19.15 10.57
#